data_AF-A0A935A4F1-F1
#
_entry.id   AF-A0A935A4F1-F1
#
_cell.length_a   1.000
_cell.length_b   1.000
_cell.length_c   1.000
_cell.angle_alpha   90.00
_cell.angle_beta   90.00
_cell.angle_gamma   90.00
#
_symmetry.space_group_name_H-M   'P 1'
#
loop_
_entity.id
_entity.type
_entity.pdbx_description
1 polymer ?
#
loop_
_entity_poly.entity_id
_entity_poly.type
_entity_poly.pdbx_seq_one_letter_code
_entity_poly.pdbx_strand_id
1 'polypeptide(L)'
;MIFDETHPLEEVLVWGEPGIEALLGQLLPQSRSLFRSYYEVPKARGEFACMSALIESEGIKIIRARDAVAELLQHRDIPELPASIHDLKLALHHKADTTFEQYRHAKQNDLTKDGLTDISPIDVYNEVKRDIDIILEQDIAYYGEQGALRLNDLLSLSKPWPMANIFYGRDQSQVITDRVILSSLRWNIRKPEVRIFKDALHHLGYGSALTDIREGTIEGGDVAMFKGCCFIGVGARTSLSAVKAVCRQIGGSLQASNIELIAVVNRQHEEESNFFISPTSEHMQVMHLDMFWIPLTQDLVMAYTTELDHREAVRVWQEKGRILTERLGTFREFMSALGVEIFEVDEAEQKNFATNLLNLGNKKVIAALSSNPRVNTELEKRGFTVKYAELTKLVDGYGAVHCLTAPIKRRRPNS
;
A
#
# COMPACT_ATOMS: atom_id res chain seq x y z
N MET A 1 10.24 4.00 15.35
CA MET A 1 11.44 3.42 14.72
C MET A 1 11.16 1.98 14.37
N ILE A 2 11.73 1.51 13.26
CA ILE A 2 11.59 0.12 12.79
C ILE A 2 12.96 -0.44 12.43
N PHE A 3 13.32 -1.52 13.09
CA PHE A 3 14.58 -2.24 12.84
C PHE A 3 14.35 -3.67 12.35
N ASP A 4 13.14 -4.20 12.54
CA ASP A 4 12.77 -5.55 12.13
C ASP A 4 11.23 -5.66 12.08
N GLU A 5 10.69 -6.30 11.05
CA GLU A 5 9.24 -6.51 10.86
C GLU A 5 8.63 -7.52 11.83
N THR A 6 9.44 -8.34 12.49
CA THR A 6 8.98 -9.37 13.45
C THR A 6 8.92 -8.86 14.88
N HIS A 7 9.44 -7.65 15.14
CA HIS A 7 9.35 -7.00 16.43
C HIS A 7 7.90 -6.62 16.76
N PRO A 8 7.50 -6.66 18.06
CA PRO A 8 6.17 -6.24 18.50
C PRO A 8 5.75 -4.88 17.93
N LEU A 9 4.61 -4.85 17.25
CA LEU A 9 4.04 -3.63 16.68
C LEU A 9 3.44 -2.77 17.78
N GLU A 10 3.74 -1.46 17.77
CA GLU A 10 3.17 -0.50 18.72
C GLU A 10 2.32 0.56 18.03
N GLU A 11 2.76 1.08 16.89
CA GLU A 11 2.09 2.15 16.17
C GLU A 11 2.09 1.87 14.67
N VAL A 12 0.92 2.08 14.05
CA VAL A 12 0.71 1.88 12.62
C VAL A 12 -0.01 3.07 12.02
N LEU A 13 0.51 3.58 10.90
CA LEU A 13 -0.15 4.57 10.08
C LEU A 13 -1.09 3.86 9.12
N VAL A 14 -2.29 4.40 8.95
CA VAL A 14 -3.23 4.06 7.89
C VAL A 14 -3.62 5.35 7.20
N TRP A 15 -4.08 5.27 5.95
CA TRP A 15 -4.81 6.41 5.37
C TRP A 15 -6.09 6.62 6.18
N GLY A 16 -6.94 5.60 6.19
CA GLY A 16 -8.34 5.65 6.54
C GLY A 16 -9.12 4.81 5.52
N GLU A 17 -10.41 4.71 5.73
CA GLU A 17 -11.30 4.02 4.81
C GLU A 17 -11.40 4.71 3.43
N PRO A 18 -11.72 3.96 2.34
CA PRO A 18 -11.94 4.55 1.02
C PRO A 18 -13.13 5.54 1.01
N GLY A 19 -13.00 6.62 0.24
CA GLY A 19 -14.01 7.66 0.09
C GLY A 19 -14.59 7.76 -1.32
N ILE A 20 -15.11 8.94 -1.64
CA ILE A 20 -15.71 9.25 -2.95
C ILE A 20 -14.69 9.16 -4.08
N GLU A 21 -13.42 9.40 -3.79
CA GLU A 21 -12.32 9.24 -4.74
C GLU A 21 -12.19 7.81 -5.26
N ALA A 22 -12.45 6.81 -4.40
CA ALA A 22 -12.48 5.41 -4.80
C ALA A 22 -13.70 5.11 -5.67
N LEU A 23 -14.89 5.63 -5.33
CA LEU A 23 -16.11 5.50 -6.14
C LEU A 23 -15.91 6.03 -7.56
N LEU A 24 -15.42 7.26 -7.70
CA LEU A 24 -15.16 7.87 -9.00
C LEU A 24 -14.04 7.15 -9.76
N GLY A 25 -13.05 6.61 -9.05
CA GLY A 25 -11.98 5.79 -9.62
C GLY A 25 -12.51 4.56 -10.35
N GLN A 26 -13.63 3.99 -9.91
CA GLN A 26 -14.27 2.86 -10.58
C GLN A 26 -14.82 3.20 -11.96
N LEU A 27 -15.12 4.46 -12.27
CA LEU A 27 -15.60 4.82 -13.60
C LEU A 27 -14.47 4.92 -14.63
N LEU A 28 -13.22 4.94 -14.18
CA LEU A 28 -12.04 4.90 -15.04
C LEU A 28 -11.74 3.45 -15.48
N PRO A 29 -11.10 3.27 -16.66
CA PRO A 29 -10.57 1.98 -17.06
C PRO A 29 -9.41 1.56 -16.15
N GLN A 30 -9.16 0.25 -16.00
CA GLN A 30 -8.10 -0.31 -15.14
C GLN A 30 -6.71 0.24 -15.47
N SER A 31 -6.45 0.45 -16.77
CA SER A 31 -5.19 1.05 -17.25
C SER A 31 -4.93 2.46 -16.70
N ARG A 32 -5.95 3.11 -16.14
CA ARG A 32 -5.85 4.41 -15.49
C ARG A 32 -6.04 4.30 -13.98
N SER A 33 -7.13 3.68 -13.52
CA SER A 33 -7.45 3.61 -12.09
C SER A 33 -6.44 2.79 -11.29
N LEU A 34 -5.80 1.80 -11.93
CA LEU A 34 -4.98 0.78 -11.27
C LEU A 34 -5.76 -0.04 -10.25
N PHE A 35 -7.08 -0.14 -10.45
CA PHE A 35 -8.07 -0.68 -9.53
C PHE A 35 -8.98 -1.66 -10.27
N ARG A 36 -9.60 -2.63 -9.58
CA ARG A 36 -10.55 -3.55 -10.25
C ARG A 36 -11.76 -2.84 -10.81
N SER A 37 -12.46 -3.55 -11.69
CA SER A 37 -13.56 -2.96 -12.45
C SER A 37 -14.82 -2.69 -11.62
N TYR A 38 -14.94 -3.25 -10.43
CA TYR A 38 -16.11 -3.09 -9.58
C TYR A 38 -15.70 -3.17 -8.11
N TYR A 39 -16.26 -2.30 -7.26
CA TYR A 39 -15.87 -2.17 -5.87
C TYR A 39 -16.97 -1.54 -5.00
N GLU A 40 -17.35 -2.23 -3.93
CA GLU A 40 -18.42 -1.79 -3.03
C GLU A 40 -17.87 -0.93 -1.88
N VAL A 41 -17.65 0.37 -2.13
CA VAL A 41 -17.04 1.29 -1.15
C VAL A 41 -17.76 1.31 0.21
N PRO A 42 -19.11 1.36 0.31
CA PRO A 42 -19.77 1.33 1.61
C PRO A 42 -19.45 0.09 2.43
N LYS A 43 -19.36 -1.09 1.80
CA LYS A 43 -18.97 -2.34 2.47
C LYS A 43 -17.50 -2.31 2.87
N ALA A 44 -16.62 -1.83 1.99
CA ALA A 44 -15.20 -1.69 2.28
C ALA A 44 -14.91 -0.77 3.48
N ARG A 45 -15.70 0.30 3.68
CA ARG A 45 -15.59 1.15 4.89
C ARG A 45 -15.95 0.38 6.17
N GLY A 46 -16.95 -0.51 6.10
CA GLY A 46 -17.29 -1.42 7.20
C GLY A 46 -16.16 -2.41 7.51
N GLU A 47 -15.59 -3.03 6.48
CA GLU A 47 -14.41 -3.92 6.62
C GLU A 47 -13.21 -3.18 7.23
N PHE A 48 -12.95 -1.94 6.79
CA PHE A 48 -11.88 -1.10 7.34
C PHE A 48 -12.07 -0.83 8.83
N ALA A 49 -13.30 -0.52 9.25
CA ALA A 49 -13.63 -0.29 10.66
C ALA A 49 -13.41 -1.57 11.50
N CYS A 50 -13.83 -2.74 11.00
CA CYS A 50 -13.59 -4.02 11.65
C CYS A 50 -12.09 -4.33 11.77
N MET A 51 -11.32 -4.14 10.71
CA MET A 51 -9.86 -4.32 10.71
C MET A 51 -9.19 -3.37 11.71
N SER A 52 -9.60 -2.11 11.75
CA SER A 52 -9.06 -1.10 12.66
C SER A 52 -9.33 -1.49 14.12
N ALA A 53 -10.57 -1.87 14.44
CA ALA A 53 -10.93 -2.34 15.78
C ALA A 53 -10.15 -3.61 16.19
N LEU A 54 -9.89 -4.51 15.23
CA LEU A 54 -9.09 -5.72 15.46
C LEU A 54 -7.64 -5.38 15.82
N ILE A 55 -7.02 -4.44 15.10
CA ILE A 55 -5.66 -3.95 15.39
C ILE A 55 -5.61 -3.27 16.77
N GLU A 56 -6.56 -2.38 17.06
CA GLU A 56 -6.63 -1.68 18.35
C GLU A 56 -6.87 -2.63 19.52
N SER A 57 -7.62 -3.72 19.31
CA SER A 57 -7.85 -4.75 20.34
C SER A 57 -6.55 -5.45 20.79
N GLU A 58 -5.49 -5.40 19.98
CA GLU A 58 -4.16 -5.91 20.30
C GLU A 58 -3.27 -4.86 20.99
N GLY A 59 -3.82 -3.70 21.35
CA GLY A 59 -3.11 -2.61 22.02
C GLY A 59 -2.22 -1.79 21.09
N ILE A 60 -2.41 -1.91 19.78
CA ILE A 60 -1.67 -1.17 18.76
C ILE A 60 -2.38 0.16 18.50
N LYS A 61 -1.63 1.25 18.52
CA LYS A 61 -2.15 2.58 18.20
C LYS A 61 -2.25 2.74 16.68
N ILE A 62 -3.44 3.09 16.20
CA ILE A 62 -3.67 3.49 14.82
C ILE A 62 -3.51 5.02 14.71
N ILE A 63 -2.77 5.45 13.69
CA ILE A 63 -2.62 6.85 13.29
C ILE A 63 -3.29 6.99 11.93
N ARG A 64 -4.26 7.90 11.78
CA ARG A 64 -5.01 8.10 10.54
C ARG A 64 -4.49 9.33 9.79
N ALA A 65 -3.87 9.12 8.63
CA ALA A 65 -3.38 10.22 7.79
C ALA A 65 -4.54 11.06 7.21
N ARG A 66 -5.69 10.44 6.93
CA ARG A 66 -6.90 11.13 6.43
C ARG A 66 -7.39 12.17 7.42
N ASP A 67 -7.40 11.85 8.72
CA ASP A 67 -7.82 12.75 9.79
C ASP A 67 -6.86 13.94 9.91
N ALA A 68 -5.55 13.67 9.88
CA ALA A 68 -4.52 14.72 9.89
C ALA A 68 -4.65 15.68 8.69
N VAL A 69 -4.99 15.16 7.51
CA VAL A 69 -5.26 15.98 6.32
C VAL A 69 -6.53 16.80 6.49
N ALA A 70 -7.61 16.22 7.00
CA ALA A 70 -8.85 16.94 7.24
C ALA A 70 -8.65 18.12 8.21
N GLU A 71 -7.89 17.92 9.28
CA GLU A 71 -7.50 18.98 10.22
C GLU A 71 -6.68 20.09 9.53
N LEU A 72 -5.65 19.72 8.77
CA LEU A 72 -4.83 20.68 8.02
C LEU A 72 -5.65 21.55 7.06
N LEU A 73 -6.64 20.96 6.40
CA LEU A 73 -7.46 21.64 5.42
C LEU A 73 -8.36 22.72 6.04
N GLN A 74 -8.67 22.66 7.34
CA GLN A 74 -9.48 23.67 8.02
C GLN A 74 -8.84 25.07 7.96
N HIS A 75 -7.52 25.13 7.87
CA HIS A 75 -6.75 26.38 7.88
C HIS A 75 -6.17 26.78 6.52
N ARG A 76 -6.39 25.97 5.48
CA ARG A 76 -5.79 26.17 4.16
C ARG A 76 -6.72 26.97 3.26
N ASP A 77 -6.19 27.91 2.50
CA ASP A 77 -6.94 28.51 1.40
C ASP A 77 -6.94 27.55 0.19
N ILE A 78 -8.12 27.25 -0.35
CA ILE A 78 -8.33 26.30 -1.45
C ILE A 78 -8.99 27.07 -2.59
N PRO A 79 -8.23 27.39 -3.67
CA PRO A 79 -8.79 28.02 -4.85
C PRO A 79 -9.89 27.14 -5.46
N GLU A 80 -10.97 27.76 -5.93
CA GLU A 80 -12.08 27.09 -6.62
C GLU A 80 -12.83 26.04 -5.78
N LEU A 81 -12.69 26.08 -4.45
CA LEU A 81 -13.47 25.24 -3.54
C LEU A 81 -14.99 25.46 -3.78
N PRO A 82 -15.81 24.38 -3.87
CA PRO A 82 -17.25 24.54 -3.99
C PRO A 82 -17.82 25.34 -2.82
N ALA A 83 -18.80 26.21 -3.09
CA ALA A 83 -19.31 27.16 -2.10
C ALA A 83 -20.16 26.49 -0.99
N SER A 84 -20.67 25.29 -1.23
CA SER A 84 -21.51 24.53 -0.31
C SER A 84 -21.38 23.02 -0.54
N ILE A 85 -21.89 22.22 0.41
CA ILE A 85 -22.06 20.77 0.24
C ILE A 85 -22.94 20.45 -0.97
N HIS A 86 -23.95 21.28 -1.25
CA HIS A 86 -24.80 21.11 -2.42
C HIS A 86 -24.02 21.28 -3.73
N ASP A 87 -23.18 22.31 -3.82
CA ASP A 87 -22.35 22.56 -5.00
C ASP A 87 -21.28 21.48 -5.18
N LEU A 88 -20.68 21.00 -4.10
CA LEU A 88 -19.78 19.85 -4.11
C LEU A 88 -20.48 18.61 -4.67
N LYS A 89 -21.67 18.30 -4.15
CA LYS A 89 -22.45 17.15 -4.61
C LYS A 89 -22.72 17.27 -6.12
N LEU A 90 -23.16 18.43 -6.61
CA LEU A 90 -23.36 18.65 -8.04
C LEU A 90 -22.07 18.43 -8.85
N ALA A 91 -20.93 18.93 -8.38
CA ALA A 91 -19.63 18.76 -9.04
C ALA A 91 -19.18 17.29 -9.07
N LEU A 92 -19.35 16.54 -7.98
CA LEU A 92 -19.02 15.11 -7.90
C LEU A 92 -19.90 14.29 -8.85
N HIS A 93 -21.21 14.56 -8.86
CA HIS A 93 -22.16 13.92 -9.77
C HIS A 93 -21.82 14.24 -11.22
N HIS A 94 -21.48 15.49 -11.55
CA HIS A 94 -21.05 15.87 -12.90
C HIS A 94 -19.74 15.17 -13.32
N LYS A 95 -18.79 15.02 -12.39
CA LYS A 95 -17.56 14.26 -12.63
C LYS A 95 -17.86 12.79 -12.92
N ALA A 96 -18.81 12.19 -12.21
CA ALA A 96 -19.26 10.83 -12.49
C ALA A 96 -19.87 10.72 -13.90
N ASP A 97 -20.77 11.63 -14.27
CA ASP A 97 -21.44 11.64 -15.58
C ASP A 97 -20.42 11.73 -16.72
N THR A 98 -19.49 12.69 -16.63
CA THR A 98 -18.48 12.93 -17.67
C THR A 98 -17.49 11.77 -17.78
N THR A 99 -17.06 11.20 -16.65
CA THR A 99 -16.15 10.05 -16.62
C THR A 99 -16.82 8.81 -17.21
N PHE A 100 -18.07 8.54 -16.86
CA PHE A 100 -18.84 7.43 -17.40
C PHE A 100 -19.00 7.55 -18.92
N GLU A 101 -19.47 8.69 -19.43
CA GLU A 101 -19.65 8.86 -20.88
C GLU A 101 -18.33 8.73 -21.64
N GLN A 102 -17.23 9.21 -21.06
CA GLN A 102 -15.92 9.09 -21.67
C GLN A 102 -15.40 7.64 -21.72
N TYR A 103 -15.68 6.82 -20.70
CA TYR A 103 -14.99 5.53 -20.52
C TYR A 103 -15.89 4.29 -20.52
N ARG A 104 -17.21 4.41 -20.64
CA ARG A 104 -18.17 3.28 -20.61
C ARG A 104 -17.81 2.10 -21.50
N HIS A 105 -17.26 2.33 -22.69
CA HIS A 105 -16.85 1.26 -23.60
C HIS A 105 -15.59 0.53 -23.13
N ALA A 106 -14.58 1.28 -22.67
CA ALA A 106 -13.38 0.68 -22.08
C ALA A 106 -13.76 -0.10 -20.81
N LYS A 107 -14.69 0.45 -20.01
CA LYS A 107 -15.19 -0.18 -18.80
C LYS A 107 -15.89 -1.51 -19.07
N GLN A 108 -16.67 -1.62 -20.13
CA GLN A 108 -17.29 -2.89 -20.53
C GLN A 108 -16.25 -3.97 -20.79
N ASN A 109 -15.15 -3.62 -21.45
CA ASN A 109 -14.07 -4.57 -21.73
C ASN A 109 -13.37 -5.02 -20.45
N ASP A 110 -13.13 -4.09 -19.53
CA ASP A 110 -12.50 -4.39 -18.24
C ASP A 110 -13.38 -5.29 -17.36
N LEU A 111 -14.70 -5.05 -17.31
CA LEU A 111 -15.65 -5.93 -16.60
C LEU A 111 -15.63 -7.35 -17.16
N THR A 112 -15.65 -7.51 -18.49
CA THR A 112 -15.55 -8.82 -19.13
C THR A 112 -14.21 -9.50 -18.82
N LYS A 113 -13.10 -8.75 -18.81
CA LYS A 113 -11.77 -9.27 -18.48
C LYS A 113 -11.68 -9.76 -17.03
N ASP A 114 -12.37 -9.10 -16.11
CA ASP A 114 -12.50 -9.51 -14.71
C ASP A 114 -13.49 -10.66 -14.50
N GLY A 115 -14.15 -11.13 -15.55
CA GLY A 115 -15.16 -12.19 -15.48
C GLY A 115 -16.52 -11.72 -14.94
N LEU A 116 -16.77 -10.41 -14.87
CA LEU A 116 -18.01 -9.82 -14.40
C LEU A 116 -18.99 -9.65 -15.57
N THR A 117 -19.73 -10.71 -15.90
CA THR A 117 -20.70 -10.71 -17.01
C THR A 117 -22.10 -10.22 -16.61
N ASP A 118 -22.42 -10.27 -15.32
CA ASP A 118 -23.75 -9.94 -14.79
C ASP A 118 -23.90 -8.47 -14.38
N ILE A 119 -22.81 -7.70 -14.49
CA ILE A 119 -22.75 -6.28 -14.14
C ILE A 119 -22.37 -5.51 -15.40
N SER A 120 -23.18 -4.51 -15.76
CA SER A 120 -22.89 -3.62 -16.88
C SER A 120 -22.25 -2.30 -16.41
N PRO A 121 -21.58 -1.54 -17.30
CA PRO A 121 -21.06 -0.22 -16.96
C PRO A 121 -22.12 0.74 -16.41
N ILE A 122 -23.39 0.61 -16.85
CA ILE A 122 -24.47 1.47 -16.35
C ILE A 122 -24.85 1.10 -14.91
N ASP A 123 -24.74 -0.18 -14.53
CA ASP A 123 -24.96 -0.61 -13.15
C ASP A 123 -23.89 -0.02 -12.21
N VAL A 124 -22.62 -0.09 -12.62
CA VAL A 124 -21.51 0.55 -11.88
C VAL A 124 -21.71 2.06 -11.75
N TYR A 125 -22.11 2.73 -12.83
CA TYR A 125 -22.39 4.16 -12.80
C TYR A 125 -23.54 4.53 -11.86
N ASN A 126 -24.66 3.80 -11.92
CA ASN A 126 -25.81 4.05 -11.05
C ASN A 126 -25.45 3.82 -9.58
N GLU A 127 -24.66 2.79 -9.29
CA GLU A 127 -24.13 2.52 -7.96
C GLU A 127 -23.21 3.65 -7.48
N VAL A 128 -22.25 4.09 -8.28
CA VAL A 128 -21.36 5.21 -7.94
C VAL A 128 -22.16 6.47 -7.62
N LYS A 129 -23.17 6.81 -8.44
CA LYS A 129 -24.02 7.99 -8.22
C LYS A 129 -24.79 7.91 -6.90
N ARG A 130 -25.35 6.74 -6.58
CA ARG A 130 -26.06 6.51 -5.31
C ARG A 130 -25.10 6.59 -4.13
N ASP A 131 -23.95 5.93 -4.23
CA ASP A 131 -23.02 5.77 -3.13
C ASP A 131 -22.24 7.07 -2.84
N ILE A 132 -22.08 7.98 -3.81
CA ILE A 132 -21.55 9.34 -3.58
C ILE A 132 -22.33 10.02 -2.45
N ASP A 133 -23.66 9.91 -2.47
CA ASP A 133 -24.51 10.57 -1.49
C ASP A 133 -24.34 9.94 -0.10
N ILE A 134 -24.31 8.61 -0.04
CA ILE A 134 -24.12 7.84 1.21
C ILE A 134 -22.77 8.18 1.85
N ILE A 135 -21.69 8.16 1.06
CA ILE A 135 -20.34 8.42 1.57
C ILE A 135 -20.18 9.88 1.98
N LEU A 136 -20.77 10.82 1.23
CA LEU A 136 -20.73 12.24 1.59
C LEU A 136 -21.43 12.50 2.92
N GLU A 137 -22.59 11.89 3.16
CA GLU A 137 -23.30 11.99 4.45
C GLU A 137 -22.46 11.43 5.61
N GLN A 138 -21.78 10.30 5.41
CA GLN A 138 -20.88 9.73 6.41
C GLN A 138 -19.68 10.64 6.70
N ASP A 139 -19.07 11.20 5.65
CA ASP A 139 -17.95 12.12 5.81
C ASP A 139 -18.39 13.43 6.50
N ILE A 140 -19.60 13.93 6.22
CA ILE A 140 -20.18 15.09 6.94
C ILE A 140 -20.40 14.75 8.41
N ALA A 141 -20.95 13.57 8.72
CA ALA A 141 -21.16 13.14 10.09
C ALA A 141 -19.84 13.04 10.89
N TYR A 142 -18.75 12.68 10.23
CA TYR A 142 -17.44 12.49 10.87
C TYR A 142 -16.59 13.76 10.94
N TYR A 143 -16.46 14.50 9.82
CA TYR A 143 -15.58 15.68 9.71
C TYR A 143 -16.32 17.02 9.82
N GLY A 144 -17.65 17.02 9.91
CA GLY A 144 -18.49 18.20 9.74
C GLY A 144 -18.55 18.67 8.28
N GLU A 145 -19.49 19.57 7.97
CA GLU A 145 -19.71 20.04 6.59
C GLU A 145 -18.43 20.64 5.95
N GLN A 146 -17.73 21.53 6.66
CA GLN A 146 -16.54 22.18 6.12
C GLN A 146 -15.37 21.20 5.93
N GLY A 147 -15.20 20.24 6.84
CA GLY A 147 -14.17 19.21 6.71
C GLY A 147 -14.46 18.28 5.54
N ALA A 148 -15.70 17.79 5.44
CA ALA A 148 -16.14 16.93 4.35
C ALA A 148 -16.03 17.63 2.99
N LEU A 149 -16.41 18.91 2.90
CA LEU A 149 -16.30 19.75 1.71
C LEU A 149 -14.87 19.81 1.17
N ARG A 150 -13.94 20.21 2.04
CA ARG A 150 -12.53 20.42 1.68
C ARG A 150 -11.81 19.12 1.38
N LEU A 151 -12.08 18.08 2.16
CA LEU A 151 -11.46 16.77 1.98
C LEU A 151 -11.90 16.12 0.66
N ASN A 152 -13.20 16.12 0.37
CA ASN A 152 -13.71 15.51 -0.86
C ASN A 152 -13.34 16.33 -2.10
N ASP A 153 -13.27 17.66 -2.01
CA ASP A 153 -12.70 18.48 -3.08
C ASP A 153 -11.25 18.08 -3.39
N LEU A 154 -10.38 18.03 -2.35
CA LEU A 154 -8.98 17.65 -2.52
C LEU A 154 -8.83 16.28 -3.19
N LEU A 155 -9.53 15.26 -2.67
CA LEU A 155 -9.33 13.87 -3.08
C LEU A 155 -10.01 13.53 -4.43
N SER A 156 -11.15 14.17 -4.72
CA SER A 156 -12.00 13.80 -5.86
C SER A 156 -11.98 14.82 -6.99
N LEU A 157 -11.79 16.12 -6.72
CA LEU A 157 -11.99 17.19 -7.72
C LEU A 157 -10.71 17.97 -8.05
N SER A 158 -9.79 18.15 -7.10
CA SER A 158 -8.59 19.01 -7.25
C SER A 158 -7.58 18.58 -8.33
N LYS A 159 -7.76 17.36 -8.87
CA LYS A 159 -6.97 16.79 -9.96
C LYS A 159 -7.90 16.23 -11.04
N PRO A 160 -7.42 16.12 -12.29
CA PRO A 160 -8.19 15.49 -13.36
C PRO A 160 -8.72 14.10 -12.97
N TRP A 161 -7.88 13.31 -12.30
CA TRP A 161 -8.22 11.96 -11.84
C TRP A 161 -8.36 11.93 -10.31
N PRO A 162 -9.35 11.20 -9.77
CA PRO A 162 -9.49 11.00 -8.32
C PRO A 162 -8.35 10.14 -7.78
N MET A 163 -7.97 10.35 -6.52
CA MET A 163 -6.87 9.61 -5.86
C MET A 163 -7.34 8.26 -5.32
N ALA A 164 -7.89 7.41 -6.19
CA ALA A 164 -8.61 6.20 -5.82
C ALA A 164 -7.81 5.17 -5.01
N ASN A 165 -6.48 5.18 -5.09
CA ASN A 165 -5.61 4.20 -4.41
C ASN A 165 -4.99 4.74 -3.12
N ILE A 166 -5.35 5.96 -2.68
CA ILE A 166 -4.73 6.61 -1.51
C ILE A 166 -4.94 5.81 -0.23
N PHE A 167 -5.99 4.99 -0.16
CA PHE A 167 -6.31 4.19 1.01
C PHE A 167 -5.34 3.01 1.23
N TYR A 168 -4.56 2.62 0.23
CA TYR A 168 -3.41 1.75 0.39
C TYR A 168 -2.24 2.54 0.97
N GLY A 169 -2.31 2.78 2.28
CA GLY A 169 -1.40 3.67 3.01
C GLY A 169 0.04 3.17 3.17
N ARG A 170 0.35 1.97 2.68
CA ARG A 170 1.70 1.42 2.61
C ARG A 170 2.58 2.15 1.59
N ASP A 171 2.02 2.47 0.44
CA ASP A 171 2.85 2.73 -0.74
C ASP A 171 3.54 4.08 -0.70
N GLN A 172 2.91 5.08 -0.07
CA GLN A 172 3.31 6.48 -0.13
C GLN A 172 4.48 6.81 0.80
N SER A 173 4.68 6.01 1.86
CA SER A 173 5.78 6.21 2.80
C SER A 173 6.12 4.95 3.59
N GLN A 174 7.39 4.79 3.96
CA GLN A 174 7.85 3.67 4.80
C GLN A 174 8.85 4.14 5.86
N VAL A 175 8.75 3.59 7.07
CA VAL A 175 9.76 3.80 8.11
C VAL A 175 10.92 2.82 7.95
N ILE A 176 12.13 3.36 7.86
CA ILE A 176 13.40 2.64 7.87
C ILE A 176 14.23 3.21 9.01
N THR A 177 14.48 2.42 10.05
CA THR A 177 15.16 2.87 11.28
C THR A 177 14.43 4.05 11.93
N ASP A 178 15.05 5.24 11.96
CA ASP A 178 14.51 6.49 12.46
C ASP A 178 14.03 7.45 11.34
N ARG A 179 14.14 7.03 10.08
CA ARG A 179 13.74 7.83 8.90
C ARG A 179 12.43 7.35 8.32
N VAL A 180 11.66 8.29 7.80
CA VAL A 180 10.47 8.00 6.98
C VAL A 180 10.83 8.32 5.54
N ILE A 181 10.95 7.28 4.72
CA ILE A 181 11.16 7.43 3.29
C ILE A 181 9.83 7.81 2.66
N LEU A 182 9.82 8.94 1.96
CA LEU A 182 8.71 9.32 1.08
C LEU A 182 8.94 8.72 -0.30
N SER A 183 7.91 8.04 -0.79
CA SER A 183 7.96 7.26 -2.02
C SER A 183 8.02 8.13 -3.27
N SER A 184 8.58 7.58 -4.34
CA SER A 184 8.52 8.12 -5.70
C SER A 184 7.71 7.13 -6.53
N LEU A 185 6.38 7.22 -6.46
CA LEU A 185 5.50 6.23 -7.09
C LEU A 185 5.67 6.21 -8.60
N ARG A 186 5.58 5.01 -9.21
CA ARG A 186 5.80 4.85 -10.65
C ARG A 186 4.73 5.53 -11.48
N TRP A 187 3.47 5.26 -11.15
CA TRP A 187 2.34 5.66 -11.98
C TRP A 187 1.86 7.07 -11.66
N ASN A 188 1.72 7.89 -12.70
CA ASN A 188 1.42 9.32 -12.56
C ASN A 188 0.12 9.61 -11.81
N ILE A 189 -0.90 8.74 -11.93
CA ILE A 189 -2.17 8.91 -11.23
C ILE A 189 -2.01 8.89 -9.71
N ARG A 190 -1.02 8.14 -9.20
CA ARG A 190 -0.79 7.99 -7.76
C ARG A 190 0.19 9.00 -7.18
N LYS A 191 1.02 9.65 -8.00
CA LYS A 191 2.03 10.62 -7.52
C LYS A 191 1.45 11.74 -6.63
N PRO A 192 0.23 12.28 -6.87
CA PRO A 192 -0.38 13.23 -5.95
C PRO A 192 -0.59 12.70 -4.51
N GLU A 193 -0.79 11.39 -4.34
CA GLU A 193 -1.02 10.75 -3.02
C GLU A 193 0.17 10.98 -2.08
N VAL A 194 1.40 10.89 -2.58
CA VAL A 194 2.63 11.08 -1.77
C VAL A 194 2.67 12.48 -1.17
N ARG A 195 2.21 13.50 -1.92
CA ARG A 195 2.19 14.87 -1.39
C ARG A 195 1.21 15.01 -0.23
N ILE A 196 0.06 14.36 -0.32
CA ILE A 196 -0.94 14.35 0.74
C ILE A 196 -0.39 13.65 1.99
N PHE A 197 0.23 12.48 1.82
CA PHE A 197 0.89 11.77 2.93
C PHE A 197 2.02 12.59 3.55
N LYS A 198 2.82 13.29 2.75
CA LYS A 198 3.86 14.21 3.26
C LYS A 198 3.27 15.31 4.13
N ASP A 199 2.20 15.95 3.67
CA ASP A 199 1.53 17.00 4.44
C ASP A 199 0.95 16.40 5.76
N ALA A 200 0.31 15.23 5.69
CA ALA A 200 -0.19 14.52 6.87
C ALA A 200 0.92 14.20 7.89
N LEU A 201 2.04 13.64 7.42
CA LEU A 201 3.19 13.26 8.26
C LEU A 201 3.85 14.49 8.91
N HIS A 202 3.89 15.63 8.23
CA HIS A 202 4.34 16.89 8.83
C HIS A 202 3.44 17.30 10.00
N HIS A 203 2.12 17.28 9.80
CA HIS A 203 1.14 17.63 10.83
C HIS A 203 1.20 16.69 12.04
N LEU A 204 1.43 15.40 11.78
CA LEU A 204 1.59 14.37 12.79
C LEU A 204 2.95 14.43 13.53
N GLY A 205 3.81 15.40 13.21
CA GLY A 205 5.08 15.62 13.91
C GLY A 205 6.27 14.79 13.37
N TYR A 206 6.10 14.09 12.24
CA TYR A 206 7.17 13.30 11.62
C TYR A 206 8.02 14.08 10.60
N GLY A 207 7.77 15.39 10.44
CA GLY A 207 8.42 16.22 9.42
C GLY A 207 9.95 16.19 9.41
N SER A 208 10.59 16.16 10.58
CA SER A 208 12.05 16.12 10.68
C SER A 208 12.66 14.76 10.32
N ALA A 209 11.85 13.70 10.28
CA ALA A 209 12.29 12.35 9.94
C ALA A 209 12.15 12.04 8.43
N LEU A 210 11.45 12.91 7.67
CA LEU A 210 11.14 12.66 6.27
C LEU A 210 12.39 12.72 5.38
N THR A 211 12.46 11.80 4.43
CA THR A 211 13.53 11.70 3.44
C THR A 211 12.91 11.51 2.05
N ASP A 212 13.12 12.48 1.15
CA ASP A 212 12.57 12.45 -0.21
C ASP A 212 13.49 11.67 -1.16
N ILE A 213 13.01 10.54 -1.69
CA ILE A 213 13.69 9.85 -2.79
C ILE A 213 13.25 10.49 -4.11
N ARG A 214 14.20 11.08 -4.83
CA ARG A 214 13.93 11.84 -6.08
C ARG A 214 14.50 11.21 -7.34
N GLU A 215 15.30 10.17 -7.20
CA GLU A 215 15.88 9.43 -8.31
C GLU A 215 15.26 8.03 -8.36
N GLY A 216 14.77 7.64 -9.54
CA GLY A 216 14.06 6.37 -9.72
C GLY A 216 12.64 6.37 -9.14
N THR A 217 12.05 5.18 -9.09
CA THR A 217 10.75 4.92 -8.48
C THR A 217 10.92 3.99 -7.28
N ILE A 218 10.16 4.24 -6.21
CA ILE A 218 10.13 3.41 -5.00
C ILE A 218 8.74 3.48 -4.39
N GLU A 219 8.20 2.34 -4.01
CA GLU A 219 6.91 2.20 -3.33
C GLU A 219 7.10 1.42 -2.02
N GLY A 220 6.34 1.74 -0.98
CA GLY A 220 6.56 1.18 0.36
C GLY A 220 6.37 -0.33 0.48
N GLY A 221 5.52 -0.94 -0.35
CA GLY A 221 5.33 -2.40 -0.37
C GLY A 221 6.59 -3.20 -0.74
N ASP A 222 7.58 -2.56 -1.35
CA ASP A 222 8.87 -3.18 -1.67
C ASP A 222 9.88 -3.14 -0.52
N VAL A 223 9.60 -2.41 0.56
CA VAL A 223 10.59 -2.13 1.60
C VAL A 223 10.28 -2.92 2.88
N ALA A 224 11.25 -3.69 3.36
CA ALA A 224 11.11 -4.47 4.58
C ALA A 224 12.41 -4.51 5.40
N MET A 225 12.28 -4.43 6.72
CA MET A 225 13.39 -4.55 7.66
C MET A 225 13.39 -5.95 8.27
N PHE A 226 14.47 -6.71 8.13
CA PHE A 226 14.53 -8.05 8.72
C PHE A 226 15.96 -8.53 8.90
N LYS A 227 16.27 -9.07 10.08
CA LYS A 227 17.54 -9.78 10.37
C LYS A 227 18.79 -8.97 10.00
N GLY A 228 18.81 -7.70 10.37
CA GLY A 228 19.93 -6.80 10.07
C GLY A 228 20.04 -6.41 8.58
N CYS A 229 18.97 -6.59 7.81
CA CYS A 229 18.90 -6.17 6.42
C CYS A 229 17.72 -5.22 6.20
N CYS A 230 17.94 -4.21 5.36
CA CYS A 230 16.90 -3.41 4.71
C CYS A 230 16.73 -3.98 3.30
N PHE A 231 15.65 -4.74 3.09
CA PHE A 231 15.27 -5.26 1.79
C PHE A 231 14.52 -4.20 1.00
N ILE A 232 14.87 -4.06 -0.28
CA ILE A 232 14.09 -3.27 -1.24
C ILE A 232 13.86 -4.12 -2.49
N GLY A 233 12.61 -4.50 -2.75
CA GLY A 233 12.19 -5.12 -3.99
C GLY A 233 12.47 -4.22 -5.19
N VAL A 234 12.98 -4.80 -6.27
CA VAL A 234 13.19 -4.11 -7.56
C VAL A 234 12.45 -4.90 -8.63
N GLY A 235 11.64 -4.21 -9.43
CA GLY A 235 10.78 -4.82 -10.43
C GLY A 235 9.81 -3.81 -11.01
N ALA A 236 8.52 -4.19 -11.09
CA ALA A 236 7.52 -3.40 -11.82
C ALA A 236 7.21 -2.02 -11.21
N ARG A 237 7.46 -1.81 -9.91
CA ARG A 237 7.12 -0.57 -9.19
C ARG A 237 8.36 0.19 -8.71
N THR A 238 9.30 -0.52 -8.11
CA THR A 238 10.55 0.06 -7.59
C THR A 238 11.74 -0.23 -8.50
N SER A 239 12.61 0.78 -8.71
CA SER A 239 13.79 0.68 -9.57
C SER A 239 15.10 0.58 -8.77
N LEU A 240 16.12 -0.04 -9.36
CA LEU A 240 17.46 -0.13 -8.78
C LEU A 240 18.08 1.25 -8.58
N SER A 241 17.75 2.23 -9.43
CA SER A 241 18.17 3.62 -9.26
C SER A 241 17.65 4.24 -7.96
N ALA A 242 16.43 3.88 -7.53
CA ALA A 242 15.90 4.33 -6.25
C ALA A 242 16.61 3.65 -5.07
N VAL A 243 16.95 2.36 -5.17
CA VAL A 243 17.79 1.68 -4.15
C VAL A 243 19.14 2.39 -3.98
N LYS A 244 19.78 2.78 -5.08
CA LYS A 244 21.03 3.56 -5.04
C LYS A 244 20.82 4.94 -4.43
N ALA A 245 19.67 5.58 -4.66
CA ALA A 245 19.30 6.84 -4.04
C ALA A 245 19.11 6.72 -2.53
N VAL A 246 18.42 5.66 -2.07
CA VAL A 246 18.30 5.32 -0.64
C VAL A 246 19.68 5.10 -0.03
N CYS A 247 20.56 4.33 -0.68
CA CYS A 247 21.92 4.11 -0.22
C CYS A 247 22.69 5.42 -0.02
N ARG A 248 22.61 6.36 -0.98
CA ARG A 248 23.27 7.67 -0.87
C ARG A 248 22.73 8.53 0.27
N GLN A 249 21.42 8.50 0.50
CA GLN A 249 20.79 9.40 1.48
C GLN A 249 20.82 8.84 2.91
N ILE A 250 20.61 7.53 3.09
CA ILE A 250 20.49 6.92 4.42
C ILE A 250 21.44 5.75 4.67
N GLY A 251 22.29 5.35 3.71
CA GLY A 251 23.20 4.22 3.84
C GLY A 251 24.17 4.34 5.02
N GLY A 252 24.63 5.54 5.36
CA GLY A 252 25.43 5.78 6.56
C GLY A 252 24.66 5.50 7.87
N SER A 253 23.36 5.80 7.92
CA SER A 253 22.49 5.49 9.07
C SER A 253 22.26 3.98 9.21
N LEU A 254 22.04 3.31 8.07
CA LEU A 254 21.92 1.84 8.02
C LEU A 254 23.20 1.18 8.54
N GLN A 255 24.36 1.60 8.05
CA GLN A 255 25.66 1.07 8.48
C GLN A 255 25.91 1.31 9.97
N ALA A 256 25.59 2.51 10.49
CA ALA A 256 25.72 2.82 11.92
C ALA A 256 24.81 1.94 12.81
N SER A 257 23.71 1.44 12.24
CA SER A 257 22.80 0.49 12.89
C SER A 257 23.14 -0.98 12.60
N ASN A 258 24.26 -1.26 11.94
CA ASN A 258 24.67 -2.58 11.47
C ASN A 258 23.61 -3.26 10.57
N ILE A 259 23.02 -2.47 9.67
CA ILE A 259 22.02 -2.91 8.70
C ILE A 259 22.60 -2.88 7.29
N GLU A 260 22.52 -4.01 6.58
CA GLU A 260 22.88 -4.10 5.17
C GLU A 260 21.71 -3.71 4.27
N LEU A 261 21.97 -3.01 3.17
CA LEU A 261 20.95 -2.71 2.16
C LEU A 261 21.00 -3.79 1.05
N ILE A 262 19.89 -4.51 0.88
CA ILE A 262 19.76 -5.63 -0.05
C ILE A 262 18.65 -5.31 -1.06
N ALA A 263 18.99 -5.21 -2.34
CA ALA A 263 18.02 -5.16 -3.42
C ALA A 263 17.55 -6.59 -3.78
N VAL A 264 16.25 -6.81 -3.95
CA VAL A 264 15.66 -8.09 -4.37
C VAL A 264 15.13 -7.93 -5.80
N VAL A 265 15.94 -8.30 -6.78
CA VAL A 265 15.84 -7.80 -8.16
C VAL A 265 15.17 -8.80 -9.09
N ASN A 266 14.07 -8.38 -9.72
CA ASN A 266 13.56 -8.94 -10.96
C ASN A 266 13.86 -7.97 -12.12
N ARG A 267 14.89 -8.27 -12.91
CA ARG A 267 15.37 -7.40 -14.00
C ARG A 267 14.35 -7.28 -15.13
N GLN A 268 13.70 -8.39 -15.48
CA GLN A 268 12.72 -8.42 -16.56
C GLN A 268 11.58 -7.44 -16.24
N HIS A 269 10.98 -7.54 -15.04
CA HIS A 269 9.89 -6.64 -14.65
C HIS A 269 10.34 -5.18 -14.53
N GLU A 270 11.55 -4.92 -14.04
CA GLU A 270 12.10 -3.55 -14.01
C GLU A 270 12.21 -2.96 -15.43
N GLU A 271 12.75 -3.73 -16.38
CA GLU A 271 12.92 -3.31 -17.78
C GLU A 271 11.57 -3.13 -18.47
N GLU A 272 10.69 -4.13 -18.40
CA GLU A 272 9.34 -4.11 -18.96
C GLU A 272 8.53 -2.91 -18.50
N SER A 273 8.56 -2.60 -17.20
CA SER A 273 7.78 -1.51 -16.62
C SER A 273 8.14 -0.12 -17.18
N ASN A 274 9.28 0.03 -17.87
CA ASN A 274 9.68 1.27 -18.53
C ASN A 274 9.04 1.45 -19.92
N PHE A 275 8.51 0.38 -20.51
CA PHE A 275 7.89 0.42 -21.84
C PHE A 275 6.36 0.55 -21.79
N PHE A 276 5.74 0.31 -20.64
CA PHE A 276 4.29 0.38 -20.49
C PHE A 276 3.81 1.72 -19.90
N ILE A 277 2.62 2.14 -20.34
CA ILE A 277 1.91 3.31 -19.78
C ILE A 277 1.02 2.96 -18.57
N SER A 278 0.84 1.67 -18.31
CA SER A 278 0.08 1.08 -17.20
C SER A 278 0.63 -0.33 -16.89
N PRO A 279 0.46 -0.87 -15.68
CA PRO A 279 0.99 -2.20 -15.34
C PRO A 279 0.28 -3.31 -16.13
N THR A 280 0.99 -4.40 -16.40
CA THR A 280 0.39 -5.64 -16.94
C THR A 280 -0.35 -6.41 -15.84
N SER A 281 -1.17 -7.41 -16.21
CA SER A 281 -1.82 -8.27 -15.22
C SER A 281 -0.82 -9.02 -14.33
N GLU A 282 0.32 -9.43 -14.89
CA GLU A 282 1.40 -10.07 -14.13
C GLU A 282 2.06 -9.07 -13.17
N HIS A 283 2.38 -7.85 -13.66
CA HIS A 283 2.93 -6.80 -12.81
C HIS A 283 2.01 -6.45 -11.64
N MET A 284 0.68 -6.62 -11.78
CA MET A 284 -0.27 -6.41 -10.68
C MET A 284 -0.26 -7.54 -9.64
N GLN A 285 0.08 -8.78 -10.01
CA GLN A 285 0.07 -9.94 -9.10
C GLN A 285 1.32 -10.02 -8.22
N VAL A 286 2.46 -9.54 -8.72
CA VAL A 286 3.76 -9.54 -8.03
C VAL A 286 4.40 -8.15 -8.00
N MET A 287 3.55 -7.12 -7.84
CA MET A 287 3.95 -5.71 -7.92
C MET A 287 4.99 -5.29 -6.89
N HIS A 288 4.96 -5.91 -5.71
CA HIS A 288 5.77 -5.53 -4.55
C HIS A 288 6.29 -6.76 -3.81
N LEU A 289 7.35 -6.56 -3.01
CA LEU A 289 7.93 -7.60 -2.14
C LEU A 289 6.90 -8.23 -1.17
N ASP A 290 6.06 -7.41 -0.55
CA ASP A 290 5.03 -7.86 0.42
C ASP A 290 3.88 -8.70 -0.18
N MET A 291 3.80 -8.77 -1.51
CA MET A 291 2.83 -9.62 -2.23
C MET A 291 3.30 -11.07 -2.36
N PHE A 292 4.57 -11.36 -2.12
CA PHE A 292 5.12 -12.71 -2.27
C PHE A 292 6.10 -13.12 -1.17
N TRP A 293 6.48 -12.23 -0.25
CA TRP A 293 7.40 -12.54 0.85
C TRP A 293 7.09 -11.70 2.09
N ILE A 294 7.10 -12.35 3.26
CA ILE A 294 6.92 -11.66 4.55
C ILE A 294 7.68 -12.36 5.69
N PRO A 295 8.40 -11.61 6.55
CA PRO A 295 8.96 -12.12 7.80
C PRO A 295 7.88 -12.41 8.86
N LEU A 296 7.94 -13.60 9.47
CA LEU A 296 7.03 -14.01 10.54
C LEU A 296 7.72 -14.04 11.91
N THR A 297 8.90 -14.63 12.00
CA THR A 297 9.80 -14.60 13.17
C THR A 297 11.25 -14.45 12.71
N GLN A 298 12.20 -14.31 13.64
CA GLN A 298 13.64 -14.19 13.35
C GLN A 298 14.23 -15.38 12.56
N ASP A 299 13.49 -16.49 12.57
CA ASP A 299 13.85 -17.79 12.00
C ASP A 299 12.84 -18.28 10.95
N LEU A 300 11.76 -17.55 10.68
CA LEU A 300 10.71 -17.96 9.73
C LEU A 300 10.25 -16.80 8.84
N VAL A 301 10.26 -17.04 7.53
CA VAL A 301 9.57 -16.21 6.52
C VAL A 301 8.50 -17.04 5.83
N MET A 302 7.48 -16.40 5.29
CA MET A 302 6.51 -17.02 4.39
C MET A 302 6.67 -16.42 2.99
N ALA A 303 6.68 -17.27 1.97
CA ALA A 303 6.99 -16.82 0.62
C ALA A 303 6.37 -17.66 -0.49
N TYR A 304 6.06 -17.03 -1.62
CA TYR A 304 5.73 -17.71 -2.87
C TYR A 304 7.02 -18.16 -3.56
N THR A 305 7.19 -19.48 -3.64
CA THR A 305 8.41 -20.18 -4.08
C THR A 305 8.96 -19.66 -5.40
N THR A 306 8.11 -19.48 -6.40
CA THR A 306 8.51 -19.08 -7.75
C THR A 306 9.20 -17.70 -7.78
N GLU A 307 8.71 -16.74 -7.01
CA GLU A 307 9.33 -15.40 -6.96
C GLU A 307 10.66 -15.40 -6.21
N LEU A 308 10.88 -16.30 -5.24
CA LEU A 308 12.17 -16.43 -4.57
C LEU A 308 13.28 -16.92 -5.50
N ASP A 309 12.94 -17.79 -6.45
CA ASP A 309 13.89 -18.39 -7.39
C ASP A 309 14.19 -17.46 -8.57
N HIS A 310 13.21 -16.64 -9.00
CA HIS A 310 13.38 -15.70 -10.10
C HIS A 310 14.05 -14.37 -9.71
N ARG A 311 14.19 -14.08 -8.41
CA ARG A 311 14.77 -12.82 -7.93
C ARG A 311 16.20 -12.99 -7.45
N GLU A 312 17.04 -12.01 -7.76
CA GLU A 312 18.42 -11.96 -7.30
C GLU A 312 18.55 -11.11 -6.04
N ALA A 313 19.29 -11.58 -5.05
CA ALA A 313 19.72 -10.73 -3.94
C ALA A 313 21.00 -9.98 -4.32
N VAL A 314 20.98 -8.65 -4.20
CA VAL A 314 22.11 -7.77 -4.52
C VAL A 314 22.38 -6.84 -3.34
N ARG A 315 23.55 -6.98 -2.70
CA ARG A 315 24.01 -6.03 -1.68
C ARG A 315 24.36 -4.70 -2.35
N VAL A 316 23.95 -3.59 -1.74
CA VAL A 316 24.25 -2.23 -2.20
C VAL A 316 24.84 -1.43 -1.05
N TRP A 317 26.03 -0.86 -1.24
CA TRP A 317 26.66 -0.04 -0.20
C TRP A 317 27.43 1.13 -0.82
N GLN A 318 27.88 2.04 0.04
CA GLN A 318 28.67 3.19 -0.35
C GLN A 318 30.09 3.08 0.21
N GLU A 319 31.09 3.27 -0.65
CA GLU A 319 32.49 3.38 -0.24
C GLU A 319 33.15 4.57 -0.96
N LYS A 320 33.78 5.47 -0.21
CA LYS A 320 34.49 6.66 -0.74
C LYS A 320 33.63 7.47 -1.75
N GLY A 321 32.34 7.62 -1.46
CA GLY A 321 31.40 8.36 -2.30
C GLY A 321 30.88 7.61 -3.54
N ARG A 322 31.29 6.36 -3.75
CA ARG A 322 30.83 5.51 -4.87
C ARG A 322 29.86 4.46 -4.36
N ILE A 323 28.82 4.19 -5.14
CA ILE A 323 27.90 3.08 -4.87
C ILE A 323 28.46 1.81 -5.49
N LEU A 324 28.59 0.78 -4.67
CA LEU A 324 29.06 -0.55 -5.02
C LEU A 324 27.92 -1.56 -4.89
N THR A 325 28.01 -2.63 -5.67
CA THR A 325 27.00 -3.69 -5.68
C THR A 325 27.66 -5.06 -5.73
N GLU A 326 27.12 -6.03 -5.02
CA GLU A 326 27.59 -7.42 -4.97
C GLU A 326 26.39 -8.36 -5.13
N ARG A 327 26.48 -9.32 -6.06
CA ARG A 327 25.46 -10.34 -6.26
C ARG A 327 25.64 -11.44 -5.21
N LEU A 328 24.58 -11.77 -4.49
CA LEU A 328 24.58 -12.73 -3.39
C LEU A 328 23.89 -14.07 -3.73
N GLY A 329 23.47 -14.25 -4.99
CA GLY A 329 22.73 -15.43 -5.44
C GLY A 329 21.24 -15.14 -5.65
N THR A 330 20.44 -16.20 -5.73
CA THR A 330 18.97 -16.07 -5.74
C THR A 330 18.48 -15.61 -4.38
N PHE A 331 17.26 -15.05 -4.32
CA PHE A 331 16.68 -14.62 -3.06
C PHE A 331 16.45 -15.80 -2.11
N ARG A 332 16.09 -16.99 -2.65
CA ARG A 332 16.06 -18.26 -1.89
C ARG A 332 17.42 -18.62 -1.28
N GLU A 333 18.48 -18.60 -2.07
CA GLU A 333 19.84 -18.93 -1.61
C GLU A 333 20.26 -17.97 -0.49
N PHE A 334 19.95 -16.68 -0.65
CA PHE A 334 20.24 -15.67 0.36
C PHE A 334 19.45 -15.89 1.66
N MET A 335 18.15 -16.19 1.61
CA MET A 335 17.35 -16.55 2.79
C MET A 335 17.91 -17.79 3.51
N SER A 336 18.35 -18.79 2.74
CA SER A 336 18.95 -20.01 3.26
C SER A 336 20.30 -19.71 3.95
N ALA A 337 21.13 -18.86 3.34
CA ALA A 337 22.40 -18.40 3.91
C ALA A 337 22.22 -17.57 5.20
N LEU A 338 21.10 -16.84 5.31
CA LEU A 338 20.69 -16.19 6.55
C LEU A 338 20.20 -17.18 7.62
N GLY A 339 20.04 -18.46 7.32
CA GLY A 339 19.57 -19.49 8.26
C GLY A 339 18.12 -19.25 8.68
N VAL A 340 17.24 -18.96 7.72
CA VAL A 340 15.81 -18.72 7.94
C VAL A 340 15.01 -19.81 7.24
N GLU A 341 14.04 -20.41 7.94
CA GLU A 341 13.07 -21.34 7.36
C GLU A 341 12.14 -20.59 6.40
N ILE A 342 11.88 -21.20 5.25
CA ILE A 342 10.93 -20.68 4.26
C ILE A 342 9.66 -21.51 4.33
N PHE A 343 8.58 -20.93 4.85
CA PHE A 343 7.25 -21.48 4.73
C PHE A 343 6.67 -21.15 3.35
N GLU A 344 6.61 -22.15 2.49
CA GLU A 344 6.17 -21.98 1.10
C GLU A 344 4.64 -21.90 0.98
N VAL A 345 4.18 -20.94 0.18
CA VAL A 345 2.80 -20.82 -0.32
C VAL A 345 2.74 -21.06 -1.81
N ASP A 346 1.63 -21.62 -2.29
CA ASP A 346 1.39 -21.82 -3.72
C ASP A 346 0.82 -20.56 -4.39
N GLU A 347 0.63 -20.62 -5.70
CA GLU A 347 0.11 -19.50 -6.50
C GLU A 347 -1.32 -19.11 -6.10
N ALA A 348 -2.18 -20.08 -5.74
CA ALA A 348 -3.55 -19.80 -5.36
C ALA A 348 -3.61 -19.10 -4.00
N GLU A 349 -2.77 -19.51 -3.05
CA GLU A 349 -2.63 -18.90 -1.73
C GLU A 349 -2.01 -17.50 -1.83
N GLN A 350 -1.02 -17.31 -2.69
CA GLN A 350 -0.45 -16.00 -2.99
C GLN A 350 -1.50 -15.05 -3.58
N LYS A 351 -2.27 -15.51 -4.56
CA LYS A 351 -3.39 -14.75 -5.16
C LYS A 351 -4.49 -14.44 -4.16
N ASN A 352 -4.64 -15.27 -3.12
CA ASN A 352 -5.52 -15.05 -1.97
C ASN A 352 -4.81 -14.31 -0.82
N PHE A 353 -3.74 -13.56 -1.11
CA PHE A 353 -3.07 -12.63 -0.19
C PHE A 353 -2.48 -13.28 1.06
N ALA A 354 -2.07 -14.56 1.02
CA ALA A 354 -1.50 -15.26 2.17
C ALA A 354 -0.29 -14.52 2.79
N THR A 355 0.58 -13.98 1.94
CA THR A 355 1.78 -13.20 2.31
C THR A 355 1.47 -11.76 2.73
N ASN A 356 0.34 -11.19 2.31
CA ASN A 356 -0.03 -9.82 2.59
C ASN A 356 -0.80 -9.71 3.94
N LEU A 357 -0.17 -10.18 5.00
CA LEU A 357 -0.69 -10.14 6.37
C LEU A 357 0.02 -9.07 7.21
N LEU A 358 -0.57 -8.67 8.33
CA LEU A 358 0.09 -7.80 9.30
C LEU A 358 0.71 -8.62 10.43
N ASN A 359 2.04 -8.64 10.51
CA ASN A 359 2.76 -9.25 11.62
C ASN A 359 2.79 -8.30 12.83
N LEU A 360 2.20 -8.74 13.94
CA LEU A 360 2.12 -7.96 15.19
C LEU A 360 3.31 -8.26 16.13
N GLY A 361 4.17 -9.20 15.77
CA GLY A 361 5.20 -9.78 16.62
C GLY A 361 4.64 -10.81 17.61
N ASN A 362 5.50 -11.43 18.41
CA ASN A 362 5.13 -12.44 19.41
C ASN A 362 4.26 -13.58 18.85
N LYS A 363 4.53 -14.01 17.61
CA LYS A 363 3.73 -15.00 16.87
C LYS A 363 2.24 -14.64 16.79
N LYS A 364 1.90 -13.37 16.65
CA LYS A 364 0.54 -12.91 16.36
C LYS A 364 0.49 -12.25 14.99
N VAL A 365 -0.49 -12.63 14.19
CA VAL A 365 -0.68 -12.09 12.84
C VAL A 365 -2.16 -11.78 12.58
N ILE A 366 -2.41 -10.78 11.74
CA ILE A 366 -3.73 -10.51 11.16
C ILE A 366 -3.66 -10.87 9.68
N ALA A 367 -4.29 -11.98 9.32
CA ALA A 367 -4.49 -12.40 7.94
C ALA A 367 -5.66 -11.63 7.31
N ALA A 368 -5.57 -11.38 6.01
CA ALA A 368 -6.60 -10.69 5.26
C ALA A 368 -7.90 -11.49 5.17
N LEU A 369 -7.78 -12.79 4.91
CA LEU A 369 -8.89 -13.69 4.63
C LEU A 369 -8.70 -15.00 5.39
N SER A 370 -9.79 -15.61 5.84
CA SER A 370 -9.79 -16.98 6.37
C SER A 370 -9.71 -18.06 5.28
N SER A 371 -9.75 -17.67 4.00
CA SER A 371 -9.81 -18.55 2.83
C SER A 371 -8.53 -19.30 2.46
N ASN A 372 -7.46 -19.20 3.26
CA ASN A 372 -6.22 -19.98 3.11
C ASN A 372 -6.09 -21.05 4.21
N PRO A 373 -6.93 -22.11 4.22
CA PRO A 373 -7.03 -23.04 5.36
C PRO A 373 -5.73 -23.79 5.65
N ARG A 374 -4.96 -24.15 4.60
CA ARG A 374 -3.65 -24.80 4.76
C ARG A 374 -2.68 -23.86 5.47
N VAL A 375 -2.52 -22.64 4.97
CA VAL A 375 -1.64 -21.61 5.56
C VAL A 375 -2.00 -21.34 7.01
N ASN A 376 -3.28 -21.11 7.27
CA ASN A 376 -3.79 -20.81 8.61
C ASN A 376 -3.50 -21.95 9.59
N THR A 377 -3.84 -23.19 9.22
CA THR A 377 -3.58 -24.38 10.04
C THR A 377 -2.09 -24.55 10.33
N GLU A 378 -1.24 -24.26 9.36
CA GLU A 378 0.21 -24.45 9.48
C GLU A 378 0.87 -23.38 10.36
N LEU A 379 0.36 -22.15 10.31
CA LEU A 379 0.71 -21.07 11.25
C LEU A 379 0.29 -21.43 12.68
N GLU A 380 -0.95 -21.91 12.88
CA GLU A 380 -1.45 -22.32 14.19
C GLU A 380 -0.62 -23.46 14.79
N LYS A 381 -0.27 -24.48 14.00
CA LYS A 381 0.65 -25.55 14.43
C LYS A 381 2.03 -25.04 14.85
N ARG A 382 2.51 -23.95 14.24
CA ARG A 382 3.76 -23.25 14.62
C ARG A 382 3.60 -22.37 15.87
N GLY A 383 2.43 -22.36 16.48
CA GLY A 383 2.10 -21.60 17.67
C GLY A 383 1.76 -20.15 17.39
N PHE A 384 1.37 -19.81 16.16
CA PHE A 384 0.84 -18.48 15.88
C PHE A 384 -0.61 -18.34 16.34
N THR A 385 -0.94 -17.16 16.86
CA THR A 385 -2.33 -16.71 16.94
C THR A 385 -2.67 -16.00 15.64
N VAL A 386 -3.56 -16.57 14.85
CA VAL A 386 -4.02 -16.01 13.59
C VAL A 386 -5.38 -15.33 13.80
N LYS A 387 -5.47 -14.05 13.47
CA LYS A 387 -6.72 -13.29 13.45
C LYS A 387 -7.08 -12.95 12.01
N TYR A 388 -8.38 -12.83 11.72
CA TYR A 388 -8.88 -12.58 10.37
C TYR A 388 -9.56 -11.23 10.29
N ALA A 389 -9.13 -10.40 9.35
CA ALA A 389 -9.79 -9.12 9.06
C ALA A 389 -11.03 -9.28 8.16
N GLU A 390 -11.14 -10.42 7.45
CA GLU A 390 -12.24 -10.74 6.51
C GLU A 390 -12.45 -9.65 5.45
N LEU A 391 -11.37 -9.29 4.76
CA LEU A 391 -11.34 -8.24 3.75
C LEU A 391 -11.84 -8.75 2.39
N THR A 392 -13.15 -8.80 2.16
CA THR A 392 -13.71 -9.28 0.88
C THR A 392 -13.81 -8.20 -0.19
N LYS A 393 -13.89 -6.93 0.22
CA LYS A 393 -13.99 -5.77 -0.70
C LYS A 393 -12.70 -4.98 -0.71
N LEU A 394 -12.06 -4.77 0.43
CA LEU A 394 -10.79 -4.03 0.48
C LEU A 394 -9.66 -4.67 -0.35
N VAL A 395 -9.74 -5.98 -0.61
CA VAL A 395 -8.78 -6.71 -1.47
C VAL A 395 -9.00 -6.50 -2.97
N ASP A 396 -10.16 -5.99 -3.39
CA ASP A 396 -10.46 -5.77 -4.80
C ASP A 396 -9.61 -4.66 -5.43
N GLY A 397 -8.87 -3.85 -4.66
CA GLY A 397 -7.85 -2.95 -5.21
C GLY A 397 -6.45 -3.58 -5.35
N TYR A 398 -6.34 -4.92 -5.31
CA TYR A 398 -5.08 -5.69 -5.41
C TYR A 398 -4.15 -5.64 -4.18
N GLY A 399 -4.60 -5.12 -3.03
CA GLY A 399 -3.81 -5.12 -1.80
C GLY A 399 -4.63 -5.53 -0.58
N ALA A 400 -3.97 -6.04 0.47
CA ALA A 400 -4.65 -6.52 1.68
C ALA A 400 -4.14 -5.81 2.95
N VAL A 401 -4.16 -6.49 4.12
CA VAL A 401 -3.91 -5.86 5.42
C VAL A 401 -2.55 -5.16 5.46
N HIS A 402 -1.51 -5.76 4.87
CA HIS A 402 -0.17 -5.17 4.83
C HIS A 402 -0.11 -3.91 3.95
N CYS A 403 -0.84 -3.89 2.82
CA CYS A 403 -0.95 -2.72 1.93
C CYS A 403 -1.77 -1.57 2.54
N LEU A 404 -2.73 -1.87 3.41
CA LEU A 404 -3.59 -0.88 4.08
C LEU A 404 -2.90 -0.20 5.28
N THR A 405 -1.80 -0.77 5.75
CA THR A 405 -1.11 -0.37 6.97
C THR A 405 0.33 0.01 6.67
N ALA A 406 0.91 0.93 7.45
CA ALA A 406 2.31 1.31 7.39
C ALA A 406 2.85 1.46 8.83
N PRO A 407 3.47 0.41 9.41
CA PRO A 407 4.11 0.49 10.70
C PRO A 407 5.01 1.72 10.84
N ILE A 408 4.87 2.41 11.97
CA ILE A 408 5.68 3.57 12.34
C ILE A 408 6.63 3.22 13.49
N LYS A 409 6.19 2.32 14.37
CA LYS A 409 6.93 1.94 15.55
C LYS A 409 6.75 0.47 15.89
N ARG A 410 7.88 -0.24 15.97
CA ARG A 410 7.98 -1.58 16.53
C ARG A 410 8.98 -1.55 17.69
N ARG A 411 8.63 -2.21 18.80
CA ARG A 411 9.47 -2.29 20.01
C ARG A 411 10.56 -3.34 19.83
N ARG A 412 11.82 -2.98 20.09
CA ARG A 412 12.89 -3.98 20.12
C ARG A 412 12.67 -4.94 21.31
N PRO A 413 12.71 -6.27 21.11
CA PRO A 413 12.77 -7.20 22.22
C PRO A 413 14.03 -6.89 23.05
N ASN A 414 13.86 -6.66 24.36
CA ASN A 414 14.92 -6.35 25.33
C ASN A 414 15.48 -4.91 25.34
N SER A 415 14.73 -3.91 24.87
CA SER A 415 15.02 -2.48 25.14
C SER A 415 14.42 -1.99 26.45
#